data_AF-A0A2V2U8G8-F1
#
_entry.id   AF-A0A2V2U8G8-F1
#
_cell.length_a   1.000
_cell.length_b   1.000
_cell.length_c   1.000
_cell.angle_alpha   90.00
_cell.angle_beta   90.00
_cell.angle_gamma   90.00
#
_symmetry.space_group_name_H-M   'P 1'
#
loop_
_entity.id
_entity.type
_entity.pdbx_description
1 polymer ?
#
loop_
_entity_poly.entity_id
_entity_poly.type
_entity_poly.pdbx_seq_one_letter_code
_entity_poly.pdbx_strand_id
1 'polypeptide(L)' 'MPNEENENQNNNCWEAKTSGKTQSPWFVGLPQSLKFQILDRNISVDIVIVGGGIAGMSTAYLLSKASRKVAIIEDGYIGS' A
#
# COMPACT_ATOMS: atom_id res chain seq x y z
N MET A 1 -1.36 8.00 48.53
CA MET A 1 -2.24 7.21 47.63
C MET A 1 -2.87 8.16 46.63
N PRO A 2 -3.06 7.78 45.36
CA PRO A 2 -2.31 6.88 44.49
C PRO A 2 -1.85 7.57 43.17
N ASN A 3 -1.04 6.87 42.39
CA ASN A 3 -0.72 7.14 40.98
C ASN A 3 -1.96 6.93 40.10
N GLU A 4 -2.10 7.70 39.02
CA GLU A 4 -2.79 7.24 37.82
C GLU A 4 -2.01 7.65 36.57
N GLU A 5 -1.40 6.63 35.96
CA GLU A 5 -1.10 6.54 34.54
C GLU A 5 -2.39 6.77 33.73
N ASN A 6 -2.31 7.45 32.59
CA ASN A 6 -3.12 7.25 31.38
C ASN A 6 -3.01 8.49 30.48
N GLU A 7 -2.87 8.42 29.16
CA GLU A 7 -2.79 7.31 28.23
C GLU A 7 -2.27 7.96 26.94
N ASN A 8 -1.22 7.41 26.36
CA ASN A 8 -0.67 7.89 25.10
C ASN A 8 -1.59 7.41 23.95
N GLN A 9 -2.78 8.00 23.85
CA GLN A 9 -3.74 7.72 22.80
C GLN A 9 -3.56 8.72 21.64
N ASN A 10 -2.48 8.54 20.88
CA ASN A 10 -2.35 9.11 19.54
C ASN A 10 -3.21 8.27 18.58
N ASN A 11 -4.53 8.49 18.66
CA ASN A 11 -5.55 7.82 17.86
C ASN A 11 -5.53 8.39 16.44
N ASN A 12 -4.59 7.94 15.60
CA ASN A 12 -4.50 8.28 14.19
C ASN A 12 -5.66 7.62 13.40
N CYS A 13 -6.85 8.20 13.54
CA CYS A 13 -8.16 7.73 13.08
C CYS A 13 -8.29 7.52 11.55
N TRP A 14 -7.29 7.89 10.76
CA TRP A 14 -7.30 7.78 9.30
C TRP A 14 -6.86 6.40 8.77
N GLU A 15 -6.01 5.65 9.50
CA GLU A 15 -5.61 4.28 9.12
C GLU A 15 -6.81 3.31 9.14
N ALA A 16 -7.85 3.62 9.92
CA ALA A 16 -9.03 2.78 10.09
C ALA A 16 -10.07 2.90 8.95
N LYS A 17 -9.90 3.84 8.00
CA LYS A 17 -10.86 4.14 6.92
C LYS A 17 -10.26 3.92 5.54
N THR A 18 -9.81 2.71 5.25
CA THR A 18 -9.52 2.28 3.88
C THR A 18 -10.63 1.37 3.37
N SER A 19 -11.07 1.56 2.13
CA SER A 19 -12.00 0.66 1.44
C SER A 19 -11.42 -0.74 1.20
N GLY A 20 -10.12 -0.94 1.49
CA GLY A 20 -9.39 -2.20 1.33
C GLY A 20 -9.72 -3.33 2.33
N LYS A 21 -10.76 -3.18 3.19
CA LYS A 21 -11.19 -4.27 4.08
C LYS A 21 -11.91 -5.41 3.34
N THR A 22 -12.33 -5.20 2.10
CA THR A 22 -12.94 -6.23 1.26
C THR A 22 -11.84 -6.99 0.52
N GLN A 23 -11.60 -8.24 0.91
CA GLN A 23 -10.69 -9.11 0.15
C GLN A 23 -11.33 -9.40 -1.21
N SER A 24 -10.61 -9.11 -2.30
CA SER A 24 -11.11 -9.44 -3.63
C SER A 24 -11.16 -10.96 -3.79
N PRO A 25 -12.14 -11.52 -4.53
CA PRO A 25 -12.22 -12.96 -4.78
C PRO A 25 -10.95 -13.53 -5.41
N TRP A 26 -10.14 -12.69 -6.07
CA TRP A 26 -8.87 -13.05 -6.68
C TRP A 26 -7.77 -13.42 -5.67
N PHE A 27 -7.88 -12.99 -4.40
CA PHE A 27 -6.93 -13.35 -3.34
C PHE A 27 -7.34 -14.61 -2.57
N VAL A 28 -8.54 -15.15 -2.79
CA VAL A 28 -9.05 -16.30 -2.04
C VAL A 28 -8.24 -17.54 -2.39
N GLY A 29 -7.52 -18.09 -1.40
CA GLY A 29 -6.74 -19.32 -1.55
C GLY A 29 -5.31 -19.13 -2.05
N LEU A 30 -4.83 -17.90 -2.23
CA LEU A 30 -3.41 -17.67 -2.53
C LEU A 30 -2.56 -17.86 -1.26
N PRO A 31 -1.49 -18.68 -1.31
CA PRO A 31 -0.69 -19.02 -0.13
C PRO A 31 0.14 -17.85 0.39
N GLN A 32 0.36 -16.81 -0.42
CA GLN A 32 1.17 -15.67 -0.03
C GLN A 32 0.78 -14.43 -0.84
N SER A 33 0.33 -13.39 -0.14
CA SER A 33 0.19 -12.07 -0.74
C SER A 33 1.58 -11.49 -0.99
N LEU A 34 1.76 -10.90 -2.17
CA LEU A 34 3.03 -10.29 -2.58
C LEU A 34 3.26 -9.04 -1.72
N LYS A 35 4.08 -9.17 -0.67
CA LYS A 35 4.44 -8.07 0.23
C LYS A 35 5.74 -7.44 -0.22
N PHE A 36 5.74 -6.12 -0.30
CA PHE A 36 6.91 -5.31 -0.60
C PHE A 36 7.37 -4.57 0.66
N GLN A 37 8.63 -4.15 0.67
CA GLN A 37 9.16 -3.37 1.78
C GLN A 37 8.48 -2.01 1.84
N ILE A 38 8.24 -1.53 3.05
CA ILE A 38 7.80 -0.16 3.30
C ILE A 38 8.90 0.77 2.77
N LEU A 39 8.49 1.85 2.10
CA LEU A 39 9.40 2.86 1.61
C LEU A 39 10.02 3.62 2.79
N ASP A 40 11.28 3.32 3.10
CA ASP A 40 12.01 3.85 4.26
C ASP A 40 12.90 5.07 3.93
N ARG A 41 12.95 5.44 2.66
CA ARG A 41 13.81 6.51 2.15
C ARG A 41 13.19 7.17 0.93
N ASN A 42 13.69 8.36 0.64
CA ASN A 42 13.35 9.04 -0.60
C ASN A 42 13.94 8.30 -1.80
N ILE A 43 13.13 8.12 -2.84
CA ILE A 43 13.55 7.59 -4.14
C ILE A 43 13.20 8.60 -5.23
N SER A 44 14.07 8.74 -6.23
CA SER A 44 13.79 9.55 -7.41
C SER A 44 13.28 8.65 -8.53
N VAL A 45 12.09 8.94 -9.03
CA VAL A 45 11.44 8.26 -10.15
C VAL A 45 10.88 9.29 -11.11
N ASP A 46 10.68 8.92 -12.37
CA ASP A 46 10.04 9.79 -13.35
C ASP A 46 8.53 9.89 -13.05
N ILE A 47 7.95 8.78 -12.59
CA ILE A 47 6.50 8.63 -12.43
C ILE A 47 6.21 7.84 -11.15
N VAL A 48 5.25 8.33 -10.36
CA VAL A 48 4.68 7.60 -9.22
C VAL A 48 3.23 7.23 -9.52
N ILE A 49 2.85 6.01 -9.17
CA ILE A 49 1.48 5.49 -9.32
C ILE A 49 0.95 5.17 -7.93
N VAL A 50 -0.22 5.69 -7.59
CA VAL A 50 -0.90 5.43 -6.31
C VAL A 50 -2.03 4.43 -6.56
N GLY A 51 -1.97 3.27 -5.91
CA GLY A 51 -2.88 2.15 -6.09
C GLY A 51 -2.26 1.02 -6.91
N GLY A 52 -2.09 -0.14 -6.28
CA GLY A 52 -1.52 -1.37 -6.83
C GLY A 52 -2.55 -2.35 -7.39
N GLY A 53 -3.78 -1.92 -7.66
CA GLY A 53 -4.80 -2.74 -8.34
C GLY A 53 -4.52 -2.95 -9.83
N ILE A 54 -5.46 -3.57 -10.54
CA ILE A 54 -5.27 -3.95 -11.96
C ILE A 54 -4.94 -2.77 -12.88
N ALA A 55 -5.57 -1.61 -12.64
CA ALA A 55 -5.33 -0.40 -13.43
C ALA A 55 -3.91 0.13 -13.20
N GLY A 56 -3.50 0.31 -11.94
CA GLY A 56 -2.18 0.82 -11.59
C GLY A 56 -1.05 -0.09 -12.08
N MET A 57 -1.21 -1.40 -11.93
CA MET A 57 -0.25 -2.39 -12.43
C MET A 57 -0.14 -2.39 -13.95
N SER A 58 -1.28 -2.29 -14.66
CA SER A 58 -1.29 -2.22 -16.12
C SER A 58 -0.59 -0.96 -16.63
N THR A 59 -0.85 0.19 -16.00
CA THR A 59 -0.17 1.45 -16.30
C THR A 59 1.33 1.35 -16.04
N ALA A 60 1.73 0.81 -14.89
CA ALA A 60 3.14 0.62 -14.54
C ALA A 60 3.88 -0.27 -15.55
N TYR A 61 3.23 -1.35 -16.00
CA TYR A 61 3.80 -2.27 -16.98
C TYR A 61 4.08 -1.57 -18.31
N LEU A 62 3.11 -0.83 -18.85
CA LEU A 62 3.28 -0.11 -20.12
C LEU A 62 4.35 0.98 -20.03
N LEU A 63 4.39 1.73 -18.93
CA LEU A 63 5.39 2.77 -18.70
C LEU A 63 6.80 2.18 -18.51
N SER A 64 6.91 1.06 -17.80
CA SER A 64 8.19 0.35 -17.64
C SER A 64 8.69 -0.19 -18.97
N LYS A 65 7.79 -0.72 -19.83
CA LYS A 65 8.12 -1.09 -21.21
C LYS A 65 8.58 0.10 -22.05
N ALA A 66 8.04 1.30 -21.79
CA ALA A 66 8.50 2.55 -22.38
C ALA A 66 9.80 3.09 -21.73
N SER A 67 10.53 2.26 -20.97
CA SER A 67 11.80 2.58 -20.31
C SER A 67 11.72 3.76 -19.32
N ARG A 68 10.55 3.97 -18.70
CA ARG A 68 10.38 4.95 -17.62
C ARG A 68 10.71 4.35 -16.27
N LYS A 69 11.31 5.14 -15.39
CA LYS A 69 11.52 4.75 -14.00
C LYS A 69 10.24 5.03 -13.21
N VAL A 70 9.53 3.96 -12.84
CA VAL A 70 8.22 4.03 -12.19
C VAL A 70 8.28 3.46 -10.78
N ALA A 71 7.60 4.10 -9.82
CA ALA A 71 7.28 3.51 -8.52
C ALA A 71 5.76 3.39 -8.33
N ILE A 72 5.32 2.31 -7.69
CA ILE A 72 3.93 2.07 -7.31
C ILE A 72 3.85 2.10 -5.78
N ILE A 73 2.84 2.76 -5.24
CA ILE A 73 2.55 2.82 -3.81
C ILE A 73 1.16 2.22 -3.56
N GLU A 74 1.08 1.27 -2.65
CA GLU A 74 -0.14 0.56 -2.25
C GLU A 74 -0.16 0.43 -0.72
N ASP A 75 -1.34 0.64 -0.12
CA ASP A 75 -1.59 0.57 1.33
C ASP A 75 -1.90 -0.87 1.78
N GLY A 76 -2.33 -1.74 0.85
CA GLY A 76 -2.63 -3.15 1.08
C GLY A 76 -1.75 -4.11 0.27
N TYR A 77 -2.41 -4.92 -0.57
CA TYR A 77 -1.76 -5.94 -1.39
C TYR A 77 -1.76 -5.54 -2.86
N ILE A 78 -0.66 -5.83 -3.55
CA ILE A 78 -0.62 -5.68 -5.01
C ILE A 78 -1.63 -6.63 -5.65
N GLY A 79 -2.47 -6.09 -6.54
CA GLY A 79 -3.55 -6.80 -7.23
C GLY A 79 -4.94 -6.60 -6.63
N SER A 80 -5.10 -5.63 -5.71
CA SER A 80 -6.38 -5.23 -5.11
C SER A 80 -7.47 -4.89 -6.13
#